data_AF-A0A1W9W693-F1
#
_entry.id   AF-A0A1W9W693-F1
#
_cell.length_a   1.000
_cell.length_b   1.000
_cell.length_c   1.000
_cell.angle_alpha   90.00
_cell.angle_beta   90.00
_cell.angle_gamma   90.00
#
_symmetry.space_group_name_H-M   'P 1'
#
loop_
_entity.id
_entity.type
_entity.pdbx_description
1 polymer ?
#
loop_
_entity_poly.entity_id
_entity_poly.type
_entity_poly.pdbx_seq_one_letter_code
_entity_poly.pdbx_strand_id
1 'polypeptide(L)'
;MKKLNFSECTLELLDETFHLKQVFQDDVLQNWLSKDTEITQLEKQVLEHKIELSGNPDGMIASGFRSPKQPYFCFNEYKKTLEQKGDPAGQCLAPMLIAQEMNNHKHKIYGCYVVGAAWYFMILQGKEYTISTFYNATDDDIFEIFRILKILKQIIMDLVIS
;
A
#
# COMPACT_ATOMS: atom_id res chain seq x y z
N MET A 1 -5.17 26.95 -7.95
CA MET A 1 -4.85 25.64 -7.34
C MET A 1 -4.34 24.74 -8.45
N LYS A 2 -3.11 24.22 -8.37
CA LYS A 2 -2.54 23.32 -9.39
C LYS A 2 -3.23 21.95 -9.22
N LYS A 3 -3.87 21.44 -10.28
CA LYS A 3 -4.39 20.07 -10.30
C LYS A 3 -3.25 19.15 -10.73
N LEU A 4 -2.97 18.12 -9.93
CA LEU A 4 -2.01 17.06 -10.24
C LEU A 4 -2.79 15.80 -10.60
N ASN A 5 -2.46 15.17 -11.72
CA ASN A 5 -2.98 13.86 -12.07
C ASN A 5 -2.10 12.78 -11.44
N PHE A 6 -2.71 11.72 -10.87
CA PHE A 6 -1.96 10.61 -10.29
C PHE A 6 -0.98 9.97 -11.27
N SER A 7 -1.32 9.89 -12.56
CA SER A 7 -0.42 9.34 -13.57
C SER A 7 0.89 10.13 -13.73
N GLU A 8 0.89 11.41 -13.34
CA GLU A 8 2.01 12.34 -13.47
C GLU A 8 2.81 12.49 -12.17
N CYS A 9 2.37 11.85 -11.07
CA CYS A 9 3.03 11.93 -9.77
C CYS A 9 4.31 11.10 -9.75
N THR A 10 5.42 11.74 -9.37
CA THR A 10 6.71 11.11 -9.07
C THR A 10 7.10 11.38 -7.62
N LEU A 11 7.94 10.53 -7.03
CA LEU A 11 8.45 10.74 -5.68
C LEU A 11 9.14 12.11 -5.56
N GLU A 12 10.01 12.46 -6.50
CA GLU A 12 10.71 13.76 -6.53
C GLU A 12 9.72 14.94 -6.52
N LEU A 13 8.69 14.89 -7.38
CA LEU A 13 7.67 15.94 -7.44
C LEU A 13 6.89 16.05 -6.13
N LEU A 14 6.53 14.92 -5.52
CA LEU A 14 5.77 14.90 -4.27
C LEU A 14 6.63 15.34 -3.08
N ASP A 15 7.89 14.90 -3.03
CA ASP A 15 8.85 15.26 -1.98
C ASP A 15 9.07 16.77 -1.96
N GLU A 16 9.29 17.40 -3.12
CA GLU A 16 9.43 18.85 -3.23
C GLU A 16 8.13 19.58 -2.90
N THR A 17 6.99 19.11 -3.42
CA THR A 17 5.69 19.80 -3.30
C THR A 17 5.16 19.77 -1.87
N PHE A 18 5.32 18.64 -1.18
CA PHE A 18 4.75 18.41 0.15
C PHE A 18 5.79 18.40 1.26
N HIS A 19 7.06 18.64 0.92
CA HIS A 19 8.20 18.62 1.83
C HIS A 19 8.33 17.27 2.57
N LEU A 20 8.23 16.18 1.80
CA LEU A 20 8.31 14.82 2.34
C LEU A 20 9.76 14.38 2.44
N LYS A 21 9.97 13.38 3.29
CA LYS A 21 11.26 12.73 3.47
C LYS A 21 11.07 11.22 3.46
N GLN A 22 11.74 10.55 2.52
CA GLN A 22 11.87 9.10 2.58
C GLN A 22 12.81 8.70 3.72
N VAL A 23 12.37 7.75 4.53
CA VAL A 23 13.16 7.12 5.59
C VAL A 23 13.36 5.64 5.26
N PHE A 24 14.55 5.10 5.57
CA PHE A 24 14.95 3.73 5.20
C PHE A 24 14.84 2.73 6.37
N GLN A 25 14.62 3.22 7.60
CA GLN A 25 14.42 2.41 8.80
C GLN A 25 13.22 2.95 9.58
N ASP A 26 12.21 2.10 9.76
CA ASP A 26 11.07 2.34 10.64
C ASP A 26 10.79 1.05 11.40
N ASP A 27 10.81 1.13 12.73
CA ASP A 27 10.63 -0.03 13.61
C ASP A 27 9.23 -0.65 13.48
N VAL A 28 8.23 0.13 13.08
CA VAL A 28 6.87 -0.37 12.84
C VAL A 28 6.80 -1.12 11.51
N LEU A 29 7.51 -0.67 10.47
CA LEU A 29 7.65 -1.43 9.22
C LEU A 29 8.38 -2.75 9.50
N GLN A 30 9.50 -2.72 10.22
CA GLN A 30 10.22 -3.95 10.58
C GLN A 30 9.36 -4.89 11.43
N ASN A 31 8.60 -4.36 12.39
CA ASN A 31 7.64 -5.16 13.17
C ASN A 31 6.48 -5.71 12.32
N TRP A 32 6.01 -4.97 11.31
CA TRP A 32 4.99 -5.44 10.37
C TRP A 32 5.55 -6.58 9.48
N LEU A 33 6.79 -6.47 9.03
CA LEU A 33 7.43 -7.47 8.17
C LEU A 33 7.90 -8.72 8.94
N SER A 34 8.32 -8.59 10.19
CA SER A 34 8.92 -9.68 10.97
C SER A 34 7.94 -10.46 11.85
N LYS A 35 6.71 -10.00 12.04
CA LYS A 35 5.78 -10.63 13.00
C LYS A 35 5.43 -12.07 12.62
N ASP A 36 5.85 -13.04 13.42
CA ASP A 36 5.47 -14.45 13.23
C ASP A 36 3.97 -14.64 13.39
N THR A 37 3.33 -14.92 12.26
CA THR A 37 1.95 -15.34 12.18
C THR A 37 1.92 -16.57 11.31
N GLU A 38 1.46 -17.68 11.87
CA GLU A 38 1.36 -18.91 11.10
C GLU A 38 0.32 -18.75 9.97
N ILE A 39 0.74 -19.12 8.77
CA ILE A 39 -0.16 -19.32 7.63
C ILE A 39 -0.71 -20.73 7.78
N THR A 40 -2.02 -20.82 8.04
CA THR A 40 -2.72 -22.09 8.24
C THR A 40 -2.80 -22.89 6.93
N GLN A 41 -2.98 -24.21 7.01
CA GLN A 41 -3.13 -25.06 5.81
C GLN A 41 -4.31 -24.66 4.91
N LEU A 42 -5.38 -24.11 5.49
CA LEU A 42 -6.53 -23.61 4.74
C LEU A 42 -6.18 -22.36 3.92
N GLU A 43 -5.39 -21.44 4.48
CA GLU A 43 -4.92 -20.23 3.79
C GLU A 43 -3.99 -20.57 2.63
N LYS A 44 -3.17 -21.62 2.76
CA LYS A 44 -2.33 -22.13 1.67
C LYS A 44 -3.15 -22.69 0.50
N GLN A 45 -4.28 -23.35 0.77
CA GLN A 45 -5.17 -23.89 -0.28
C GLN A 45 -5.98 -22.81 -1.01
N VAL A 46 -6.30 -21.70 -0.34
CA VAL A 46 -7.04 -20.57 -0.95
C VAL A 46 -6.19 -19.81 -1.98
N LEU A 47 -4.87 -19.76 -1.80
CA LEU A 47 -3.94 -19.14 -2.75
C LEU A 47 -3.88 -19.85 -4.12
N GLU A 48 -4.46 -21.04 -4.24
CA GLU A 48 -4.52 -21.81 -5.50
C GLU A 48 -5.77 -21.50 -6.36
N HIS A 49 -6.70 -20.65 -5.91
CA HIS A 49 -7.93 -20.35 -6.66
C HIS A 49 -8.15 -18.85 -6.92
N LYS A 50 -8.27 -18.49 -8.21
CA LYS A 50 -8.50 -17.12 -8.70
C LYS A 50 -9.96 -16.69 -8.50
N ILE A 51 -10.16 -15.52 -7.87
CA ILE A 51 -11.40 -14.75 -7.94
C ILE A 51 -11.05 -13.33 -8.40
N GLU A 52 -11.78 -12.81 -9.39
CA GLU A 52 -11.63 -11.45 -9.93
C GLU A 52 -12.28 -10.39 -9.03
N LEU A 53 -11.64 -9.21 -8.92
CA LEU A 53 -12.21 -7.97 -8.40
C LEU A 53 -11.75 -6.79 -9.28
N SER A 54 -12.61 -5.78 -9.49
CA SER A 54 -12.45 -4.67 -10.45
C SER A 54 -12.33 -3.27 -9.78
N GLY A 55 -11.67 -2.29 -10.46
CA GLY A 55 -11.13 -0.99 -9.94
C GLY A 55 -11.98 0.29 -10.16
N ASN A 56 -11.54 1.56 -9.92
CA ASN A 56 -10.25 2.25 -9.62
C ASN A 56 -10.10 2.69 -8.13
N PRO A 57 -8.90 2.96 -7.55
CA PRO A 57 -7.61 2.23 -7.58
C PRO A 57 -7.75 0.72 -7.76
N ASP A 58 -6.66 -0.01 -8.00
CA ASP A 58 -6.76 -1.47 -8.10
C ASP A 58 -7.29 -2.07 -6.79
N GLY A 59 -7.07 -1.41 -5.63
CA GLY A 59 -7.79 -1.67 -4.39
C GLY A 59 -7.64 -0.57 -3.34
N MET A 60 -8.64 -0.40 -2.46
CA MET A 60 -8.58 0.50 -1.31
C MET A 60 -9.39 -0.09 -0.15
N ILE A 61 -8.83 -0.08 1.07
CA ILE A 61 -9.57 -0.45 2.29
C ILE A 61 -9.90 0.82 3.04
N ALA A 62 -11.18 1.03 3.34
CA ALA A 62 -11.67 2.22 4.03
C ALA A 62 -12.81 1.88 5.01
N SER A 63 -13.01 2.71 6.05
CA SER A 63 -14.20 2.62 6.90
C SER A 63 -15.47 3.03 6.13
N GLY A 64 -16.64 2.62 6.62
CA GLY A 64 -17.94 2.95 6.04
C GLY A 64 -18.69 1.74 5.48
N PHE A 65 -20.02 1.78 5.50
CA PHE A 65 -20.86 0.63 5.16
C PHE A 65 -21.38 0.64 3.70
N ARG A 66 -21.82 1.82 3.20
CA ARG A 66 -22.33 1.99 1.83
C ARG A 66 -21.43 2.85 0.94
N SER A 67 -20.56 3.64 1.53
CA SER A 67 -19.57 4.46 0.83
C SER A 67 -18.30 4.54 1.69
N PRO A 68 -17.11 4.52 1.07
CA PRO A 68 -15.85 4.67 1.78
C PRO A 68 -15.78 6.05 2.43
N LYS A 69 -15.34 6.10 3.70
CA LYS A 69 -15.23 7.31 4.51
C LYS A 69 -13.80 7.63 4.91
N GLN A 70 -13.09 6.67 5.52
CA GLN A 70 -11.71 6.86 5.98
C GLN A 70 -10.81 5.76 5.40
N PRO A 71 -9.98 6.07 4.39
CA PRO A 71 -9.09 5.10 3.76
C PRO A 71 -7.88 4.77 4.65
N TYR A 72 -7.58 3.48 4.79
CA TYR A 72 -6.45 2.97 5.58
C TYR A 72 -5.38 2.28 4.74
N PHE A 73 -5.75 1.77 3.56
CA PHE A 73 -4.84 1.08 2.64
C PHE A 73 -5.10 1.47 1.19
N CYS A 74 -4.02 1.73 0.43
CA CYS A 74 -4.05 1.98 -1.01
C CYS A 74 -3.24 0.91 -1.75
N PHE A 75 -3.83 0.30 -2.79
CA PHE A 75 -3.20 -0.73 -3.62
C PHE A 75 -3.20 -0.31 -5.10
N ASN A 76 -2.01 -0.31 -5.70
CA ASN A 76 -1.80 0.09 -7.09
C ASN A 76 -0.97 -0.98 -7.85
N GLU A 77 -1.52 -1.52 -8.94
CA GLU A 77 -0.82 -2.40 -9.87
C GLU A 77 -0.29 -1.60 -11.06
N TYR A 78 1.03 -1.59 -11.24
CA TYR A 78 1.66 -0.93 -12.36
C TYR A 78 1.86 -1.88 -13.54
N LYS A 79 1.09 -1.67 -14.62
CA LYS A 79 1.17 -2.45 -15.85
C LYS A 79 2.22 -1.84 -16.80
N LYS A 80 3.32 -2.55 -17.02
CA LYS A 80 4.36 -2.20 -18.01
C LYS A 80 3.87 -2.40 -19.46
N THR A 81 2.91 -1.63 -19.93
CA THR A 81 2.68 -1.45 -21.36
C THR A 81 3.53 -0.30 -21.89
N LEU A 82 3.94 -0.38 -23.16
CA LEU A 82 4.93 0.45 -23.85
C LEU A 82 4.72 1.98 -23.80
N GLU A 83 3.63 2.46 -23.21
CA GLU A 83 3.23 3.88 -23.20
C GLU A 83 3.05 4.50 -21.80
N GLN A 84 3.11 3.73 -20.70
CA GLN A 84 2.94 4.33 -19.37
C GLN A 84 4.23 4.99 -18.89
N LYS A 85 4.32 6.32 -19.02
CA LYS A 85 5.32 7.13 -18.31
C LYS A 85 4.82 7.38 -16.89
N GLY A 86 5.52 6.87 -15.88
CA GLY A 86 5.18 7.15 -14.48
C GLY A 86 6.10 6.45 -13.49
N ASP A 87 6.24 7.05 -12.31
CA ASP A 87 6.98 6.49 -11.16
C ASP A 87 5.98 5.73 -10.26
N PRO A 88 5.99 4.39 -10.24
CA PRO A 88 5.00 3.58 -9.52
C PRO A 88 4.88 3.93 -8.04
N ALA A 89 5.99 4.28 -7.38
CA ALA A 89 6.00 4.65 -5.98
C ALA A 89 5.34 6.02 -5.79
N GLY A 90 5.65 7.01 -6.64
CA GLY A 90 4.98 8.32 -6.64
C GLY A 90 3.48 8.23 -6.90
N GLN A 91 3.08 7.36 -7.83
CA GLN A 91 1.66 7.11 -8.12
C GLN A 91 0.91 6.44 -6.96
N CYS A 92 1.59 5.62 -6.15
CA CYS A 92 1.03 5.02 -4.93
C CYS A 92 1.00 6.01 -3.75
N LEU A 93 2.03 6.84 -3.60
CA LEU A 93 2.13 7.82 -2.52
C LEU A 93 1.08 8.94 -2.63
N ALA A 94 0.72 9.35 -3.85
CA ALA A 94 -0.26 10.39 -4.08
C ALA A 94 -1.65 10.13 -3.43
N PRO A 95 -2.31 8.96 -3.62
CA PRO A 95 -3.54 8.63 -2.92
C PRO A 95 -3.32 8.44 -1.40
N MET A 96 -2.15 7.98 -0.96
CA MET A 96 -1.84 7.88 0.47
C MET A 96 -1.82 9.26 1.16
N LEU A 97 -1.29 10.29 0.51
CA LEU A 97 -1.34 11.68 1.02
C LEU A 97 -2.77 12.18 1.19
N ILE A 98 -3.63 11.90 0.21
CA ILE A 98 -5.07 12.25 0.29
C ILE A 98 -5.73 11.51 1.45
N ALA A 99 -5.45 10.20 1.57
CA ALA A 99 -5.97 9.37 2.65
C ALA A 99 -5.57 9.91 4.04
N GLN A 100 -4.32 10.36 4.18
CA GLN A 100 -3.82 10.96 5.41
C GLN A 100 -4.56 12.25 5.78
N GLU A 101 -4.78 13.14 4.81
CA GLU A 101 -5.55 14.36 5.02
C GLU A 101 -7.00 14.06 5.41
N MET A 102 -7.65 13.11 4.73
CA MET A 102 -9.02 12.69 5.06
C MET A 102 -9.13 12.10 6.48
N ASN A 103 -8.08 11.44 6.94
CA ASN A 103 -7.99 10.89 8.29
C ASN A 103 -7.50 11.90 9.33
N ASN A 104 -7.31 13.17 8.97
CA ASN A 104 -6.75 14.22 9.82
C ASN A 104 -5.42 13.81 10.48
N HIS A 105 -4.58 13.06 9.75
CA HIS A 105 -3.26 12.60 10.23
C HIS A 105 -3.30 11.76 11.51
N LYS A 106 -4.47 11.21 11.88
CA LYS A 106 -4.63 10.44 13.14
C LYS A 106 -3.97 9.07 13.10
N HIS A 107 -3.82 8.48 11.91
CA HIS A 107 -3.32 7.13 11.72
C HIS A 107 -2.30 7.08 10.59
N LYS A 108 -1.37 6.12 10.68
CA LYS A 108 -0.50 5.74 9.57
C LYS A 108 -1.35 5.31 8.39
N ILE A 109 -0.93 5.68 7.19
CA ILE A 109 -1.53 5.19 5.95
C ILE A 109 -0.62 4.12 5.37
N TYR A 110 -1.21 2.97 5.03
CA TYR A 110 -0.49 1.85 4.43
C TYR A 110 -0.69 1.85 2.91
N GLY A 111 0.34 1.48 2.18
CA GLY A 111 0.33 1.43 0.72
C GLY A 111 1.00 0.18 0.20
N CYS A 112 0.65 -0.21 -1.01
CA CYS A 112 1.32 -1.26 -1.74
C CYS A 112 1.28 -0.94 -3.23
N TYR A 113 2.43 -1.05 -3.90
CA TYR A 113 2.49 -1.02 -5.35
C TYR A 113 3.19 -2.25 -5.93
N VAL A 114 2.74 -2.67 -7.11
CA VAL A 114 3.23 -3.88 -7.78
C VAL A 114 3.80 -3.52 -9.14
N VAL A 115 5.01 -3.99 -9.45
CA VAL A 115 5.67 -3.81 -10.75
C VAL A 115 6.00 -5.17 -11.35
N GLY A 116 5.13 -5.67 -12.25
CA GLY A 116 5.23 -7.06 -12.70
C GLY A 116 4.92 -8.03 -11.55
N ALA A 117 5.87 -8.89 -11.18
CA ALA A 117 5.74 -9.79 -10.01
C ALA A 117 6.34 -9.21 -8.72
N ALA A 118 6.98 -8.04 -8.78
CA ALA A 118 7.64 -7.42 -7.63
C ALA A 118 6.65 -6.57 -6.83
N TRP A 119 6.43 -6.92 -5.56
CA TRP A 119 5.56 -6.21 -4.63
C TRP A 119 6.38 -5.32 -3.69
N TYR A 120 5.94 -4.09 -3.49
CA TYR A 120 6.57 -3.11 -2.62
C TYR A 120 5.53 -2.57 -1.64
N PHE A 121 5.86 -2.54 -0.35
CA PHE A 121 4.98 -2.05 0.71
C PHE A 121 5.44 -0.69 1.21
N MET A 122 4.48 0.17 1.52
CA MET A 122 4.70 1.56 1.91
C MET A 122 3.97 1.89 3.22
N ILE A 123 4.57 2.78 4.00
CA ILE A 123 3.92 3.45 5.14
C ILE A 123 4.12 4.95 4.96
N LEU A 124 3.08 5.73 5.22
CA LEU A 124 3.12 7.19 5.31
C LEU A 124 2.63 7.63 6.69
N GLN A 125 3.39 8.51 7.34
CA GLN A 125 2.97 9.23 8.54
C GLN A 125 3.52 10.66 8.55
N GLY A 126 2.62 11.63 8.61
CA GLY A 126 2.97 13.04 8.58
C GLY A 126 3.71 13.38 7.29
N LYS A 127 4.99 13.74 7.43
CA LYS A 127 5.87 14.09 6.29
C LYS A 127 6.89 13.01 5.95
N GLU A 128 6.80 11.85 6.60
CA GLU A 128 7.75 10.77 6.43
C GLU A 128 7.06 9.57 5.78
N TYR A 129 7.73 8.94 4.81
CA TYR A 129 7.28 7.70 4.24
C TYR A 129 8.43 6.71 4.09
N THR A 130 8.10 5.43 4.10
CA THR A 130 9.05 4.32 3.94
C THR A 130 8.58 3.41 2.83
N ILE A 131 9.52 2.81 2.11
CA ILE A 131 9.25 1.77 1.11
C ILE A 131 10.11 0.56 1.46
N SER A 132 9.51 -0.63 1.45
CA SER A 132 10.24 -1.88 1.65
C SER A 132 11.15 -2.21 0.44
N THR A 133 12.03 -3.19 0.61
CA THR A 133 12.55 -3.94 -0.55
C THR A 133 11.41 -4.71 -1.23
N PHE A 134 11.66 -5.22 -2.44
CA PHE A 134 10.64 -5.95 -3.18
C PHE A 134 10.51 -7.39 -2.70
N TYR A 135 9.30 -7.94 -2.87
CA TYR A 135 8.97 -9.35 -2.68
C TYR A 135 8.52 -9.95 -4.01
N ASN A 136 9.02 -11.13 -4.38
CA ASN A 136 8.70 -11.74 -5.66
C ASN A 136 7.50 -12.72 -5.60
N ALA A 137 6.37 -12.34 -6.20
CA ALA A 137 5.17 -13.18 -6.21
C ALA A 137 5.29 -14.48 -7.05
N THR A 138 6.36 -14.68 -7.82
CA THR A 138 6.58 -15.94 -8.56
C THR A 138 7.34 -17.00 -7.77
N ASP A 139 7.91 -16.62 -6.62
CA ASP A 139 8.79 -17.47 -5.82
C ASP A 139 8.19 -17.64 -4.41
N ASP A 140 8.96 -18.20 -3.47
CA ASP A 140 8.49 -18.45 -2.09
C ASP A 140 8.09 -17.18 -1.32
N ASP A 141 8.55 -16.00 -1.77
CA ASP A 141 8.13 -14.70 -1.25
C ASP A 141 6.60 -14.48 -1.34
N ILE A 142 5.86 -15.26 -2.15
CA ILE A 142 4.40 -15.23 -2.18
C ILE A 142 3.79 -15.50 -0.79
N PHE A 143 4.43 -16.33 0.03
CA PHE A 143 4.00 -16.59 1.40
C PHE A 143 4.26 -15.39 2.32
N GLU A 144 5.38 -14.69 2.13
CA GLU A 144 5.68 -13.46 2.86
C GLU A 144 4.73 -12.32 2.47
N ILE A 145 4.44 -12.16 1.17
CA ILE A 145 3.39 -11.24 0.68
C ILE A 145 2.06 -11.52 1.37
N PHE A 146 1.64 -12.79 1.42
CA PHE A 146 0.39 -13.17 2.08
C PHE A 146 0.41 -12.87 3.59
N ARG A 147 1.53 -13.15 4.28
CA ARG A 147 1.72 -12.85 5.70
C ARG A 147 1.62 -11.36 5.99
N ILE A 148 2.27 -10.52 5.18
CA ILE A 148 2.22 -9.06 5.29
C ILE A 148 0.78 -8.56 5.16
N LEU A 149 0.03 -9.06 4.17
CA LEU A 149 -1.38 -8.72 3.96
C LEU A 149 -2.28 -9.20 5.11
N LYS A 150 -2.01 -10.37 5.69
CA LYS A 150 -2.72 -10.88 6.87
C LYS A 150 -2.51 -10.00 8.10
N ILE A 151 -1.28 -9.54 8.33
CA ILE A 151 -0.97 -8.62 9.43
C ILE A 151 -1.64 -7.25 9.19
N LEU A 152 -1.59 -6.74 7.95
CA LEU A 152 -2.27 -5.50 7.57
C LEU A 152 -3.77 -5.55 7.87
N LYS A 153 -4.42 -6.67 7.54
CA LYS A 153 -5.83 -6.89 7.88
C LYS A 153 -6.08 -6.73 9.38
N GLN A 154 -5.23 -7.33 10.23
CA GLN A 154 -5.38 -7.21 11.69
C GLN A 154 -5.19 -5.76 12.16
N ILE A 155 -4.17 -5.07 11.65
CA ILE A 155 -3.91 -3.65 11.96
C ILE A 155 -5.14 -2.80 11.62
N ILE A 156 -5.70 -2.97 10.43
CA ILE A 156 -6.87 -2.19 10.00
C ILE A 156 -8.09 -2.53 10.85
N MET A 157 -8.30 -3.80 11.21
CA MET A 157 -9.40 -4.20 12.10
C MET A 157 -9.28 -3.52 13.47
N ASP A 158 -8.08 -3.47 14.05
CA ASP A 158 -7.85 -2.82 15.33
C ASP A 158 -8.13 -1.31 15.26
N LEU A 159 -7.77 -0.66 14.13
CA LEU A 159 -8.03 0.77 13.88
C LEU A 159 -9.52 1.12 13.67
N VAL A 160 -10.32 0.18 13.14
CA VAL A 160 -11.74 0.40 12.87
C VAL A 160 -12.60 0.14 14.11
N ILE A 161 -12.12 -0.68 15.05
CA ILE A 161 -12.85 -1.05 16.27
C ILE A 161 -12.54 -0.07 17.44
N SER A 162 -11.44 0.67 17.39
CA SER A 162 -11.06 1.72 18.36
C SER A 162 -11.82 3.04 18.17
#